data_AF-A0A5B6ZUY9-F1
#
_entry.id   AF-A0A5B6ZUY9-F1
#
_cell.length_a   1.000
_cell.length_b   1.000
_cell.length_c   1.000
_cell.angle_alpha   90.00
_cell.angle_beta   90.00
_cell.angle_gamma   90.00
#
_symmetry.space_group_name_H-M   'P 1'
#
loop_
_entity.id
_entity.type
_entity.pdbx_description
1 polymer ?
#
loop_
_entity_poly.entity_id
_entity_poly.type
_entity_poly.pdbx_seq_one_letter_code
_entity_poly.pdbx_strand_id
1 'polypeptide(L)'
;REREREREMRNRYCHSDLMSCGYIIGVLFLSYSIIEVEASIHEYRNESFITRFNSFFFHGGSEGLYASKVHDNTKATSEEKPLNGKSFIRFESITFRRTTEATNKQNEMQQKTGLVEAIIVEIKDRDKIGGSYLKSDAICCTHALANDGSCKTGEVIIRQDPDNPDWPKRIQTSFEGKSEEANMLIQTVEINSTGMYYLYFMFCDPELKGTVISGRTVWRNPEGYLPGKMAPLMTFYGLMSLAYLVLGLVWFLRFVQYWKDIIQLHYHITAVIGLGMCEMALWYFEYANFNSTGSRPMGITIWAVTFSAVKKTVSRLLLLVVSMGYGVVRPTLGAITAKVLLLGVIYFVASEALELVEHLGNINDFSGKARLFLVLPVALLDACFILWIFSSLSKTLEKLQVMLLFISYHIHVISVH
;
A
#
# COMPACT_ATOMS: atom_id res chain seq x y z
N ARG A 1 55.18 -8.17 -11.29
CA ARG A 1 54.19 -8.59 -12.31
C ARG A 1 53.08 -9.50 -11.80
N GLU A 2 53.35 -10.70 -11.26
CA GLU A 2 52.28 -11.57 -10.71
C GLU A 2 51.70 -11.05 -9.39
N ARG A 3 52.56 -10.61 -8.46
CA ARG A 3 52.13 -9.97 -7.20
C ARG A 3 51.49 -8.58 -7.40
N GLU A 4 51.76 -7.90 -8.52
CA GLU A 4 51.09 -6.63 -8.89
C GLU A 4 49.69 -6.90 -9.45
N ARG A 5 49.51 -7.94 -10.26
CA ARG A 5 48.18 -8.38 -10.73
C ARG A 5 47.27 -8.85 -9.59
N GLU A 6 47.82 -9.52 -8.58
CA GLU A 6 47.05 -9.90 -7.38
C GLU A 6 46.67 -8.70 -6.50
N ARG A 7 47.54 -7.68 -6.38
CA ARG A 7 47.20 -6.43 -5.68
C ARG A 7 46.14 -5.62 -6.43
N GLU A 8 46.21 -5.53 -7.76
CA GLU A 8 45.20 -4.86 -8.59
C GLU A 8 43.85 -5.59 -8.62
N MET A 9 43.83 -6.92 -8.56
CA MET A 9 42.58 -7.69 -8.40
C MET A 9 41.96 -7.52 -7.02
N ARG A 10 42.77 -7.52 -5.96
CA ARG A 10 42.30 -7.32 -4.58
C ARG A 10 41.78 -5.90 -4.35
N ASN A 11 42.42 -4.88 -4.96
CA ASN A 11 41.94 -3.49 -4.91
C ASN A 11 40.63 -3.28 -5.68
N ARG A 12 40.42 -3.98 -6.82
CA ARG A 12 39.15 -3.90 -7.57
C ARG A 12 37.99 -4.59 -6.86
N TYR A 13 38.23 -5.70 -6.16
CA TYR A 13 37.21 -6.35 -5.34
C TYR A 13 36.82 -5.49 -4.13
N CYS A 14 37.81 -4.93 -3.42
CA CYS A 14 37.57 -4.06 -2.26
C CYS A 14 36.84 -2.74 -2.64
N HIS A 15 37.14 -2.16 -3.80
CA HIS A 15 36.49 -0.94 -4.28
C HIS A 15 35.06 -1.18 -4.80
N SER A 16 34.72 -2.40 -5.23
CA SER A 16 33.36 -2.81 -5.60
C SER A 16 32.48 -3.02 -4.37
N ASP A 17 33.04 -3.58 -3.29
CA ASP A 17 32.33 -3.79 -2.02
C ASP A 17 32.12 -2.47 -1.26
N LEU A 18 33.11 -1.55 -1.27
CA LEU A 18 32.99 -0.25 -0.60
C LEU A 18 31.98 0.70 -1.29
N MET A 19 31.91 0.65 -2.63
CA MET A 19 30.97 1.47 -3.41
C MET A 19 29.53 0.90 -3.38
N SER A 20 29.39 -0.43 -3.23
CA SER A 20 28.09 -1.07 -2.96
C SER A 20 27.56 -0.72 -1.57
N CYS A 21 28.41 -0.73 -0.54
CA CYS A 21 28.02 -0.31 0.82
C CYS A 21 27.61 1.17 0.87
N GLY A 22 28.35 2.07 0.21
CA GLY A 22 28.02 3.50 0.17
C GLY A 22 26.69 3.83 -0.52
N TYR A 23 26.33 3.09 -1.58
CA TYR A 23 25.05 3.27 -2.28
C TYR A 23 23.86 2.62 -1.55
N ILE A 24 24.05 1.46 -0.90
CA ILE A 24 23.03 0.82 -0.06
C ILE A 24 22.69 1.72 1.13
N ILE A 25 23.68 2.40 1.73
CA ILE A 25 23.47 3.37 2.80
C ILE A 25 22.74 4.62 2.29
N GLY A 26 23.02 5.07 1.05
CA GLY A 26 22.32 6.19 0.42
C GLY A 26 20.84 5.91 0.11
N VAL A 27 20.51 4.69 -0.29
CA VAL A 27 19.12 4.24 -0.53
C VAL A 27 18.37 4.03 0.79
N LEU A 28 19.03 3.50 1.83
CA LEU A 28 18.50 3.42 3.19
C LEU A 28 18.26 4.80 3.83
N PHE A 29 18.97 5.85 3.39
CA PHE A 29 18.74 7.22 3.89
C PHE A 29 17.55 7.91 3.20
N LEU A 30 17.23 7.55 1.95
CA LEU A 30 16.08 8.09 1.22
C LEU A 30 14.74 7.50 1.68
N SER A 31 14.75 6.34 2.35
CA SER A 31 13.54 5.73 2.93
C SER A 31 13.08 6.36 4.26
N TYR A 32 13.91 7.20 4.90
CA TYR A 32 13.58 7.85 6.18
C TYR A 32 12.69 9.10 6.07
N SER A 33 12.37 9.57 4.86
CA SER A 33 11.65 10.85 4.66
C SER A 33 10.18 10.70 4.22
N ILE A 34 9.54 9.56 4.49
CA ILE A 34 8.15 9.33 4.05
C ILE A 34 7.16 9.62 5.17
N ILE A 35 6.26 10.55 4.84
CA ILE A 35 5.14 11.07 5.61
C ILE A 35 3.99 10.04 5.67
N GLU A 36 3.22 10.15 6.75
CA GLU A 36 2.11 9.32 7.25
C GLU A 36 1.34 8.43 6.26
N VAL A 37 1.21 7.17 6.68
CA VAL A 37 0.60 6.07 5.94
C VAL A 37 -0.88 5.95 6.30
N GLU A 38 -1.71 5.61 5.31
CA GLU A 38 -3.12 5.26 5.53
C GLU A 38 -3.22 4.09 6.52
N ALA A 39 -3.92 4.37 7.60
CA ALA A 39 -4.20 3.47 8.68
C ALA A 39 -5.71 3.45 8.84
N SER A 40 -6.25 2.32 9.30
CA SER A 40 -7.65 2.25 9.75
C SER A 40 -8.00 3.30 10.80
N ILE A 41 -6.97 3.85 11.45
CA ILE A 41 -7.05 5.04 12.28
C ILE A 41 -6.56 6.22 11.44
N HIS A 42 -7.47 7.10 11.04
CA HIS A 42 -7.13 8.32 10.32
C HIS A 42 -6.93 9.45 11.34
N GLU A 43 -5.74 10.04 11.37
CA GLU A 43 -5.42 11.22 12.19
C GLU A 43 -5.40 12.45 11.28
N TYR A 44 -6.01 13.55 11.74
CA TYR A 44 -6.07 14.83 11.03
C TYR A 44 -5.26 15.85 11.81
N ARG A 45 -4.31 16.53 11.15
CA ARG A 45 -3.37 17.45 11.81
C ARG A 45 -3.50 18.87 11.28
N ASN A 46 -4.50 19.60 11.78
CA ASN A 46 -4.80 20.98 11.38
C ASN A 46 -4.89 21.15 9.86
N GLU A 47 -5.57 20.22 9.21
CA GLU A 47 -5.71 20.22 7.75
C GLU A 47 -6.82 21.18 7.31
N SER A 48 -6.65 21.79 6.14
CA SER A 48 -7.58 22.79 5.63
C SER A 48 -8.60 22.17 4.66
N PHE A 49 -9.78 22.77 4.61
CA PHE A 49 -10.83 22.36 3.67
C PHE A 49 -10.57 22.93 2.28
N ILE A 50 -10.86 22.12 1.25
CA ILE A 50 -10.70 22.48 -0.15
C ILE A 50 -12.04 22.99 -0.68
N THR A 51 -12.03 24.08 -1.43
CA THR A 51 -13.24 24.59 -2.09
C THR A 51 -13.65 23.67 -3.25
N ARG A 52 -14.88 23.16 -3.22
CA ARG A 52 -15.50 22.35 -4.29
C ARG A 52 -16.90 22.90 -4.57
N PHE A 53 -17.11 23.44 -5.77
CA PHE A 53 -18.37 24.10 -6.15
C PHE A 53 -18.77 25.19 -5.13
N ASN A 54 -19.99 25.10 -4.55
CA ASN A 54 -20.49 26.01 -3.51
C ASN A 54 -20.31 25.46 -2.09
N SER A 55 -19.36 24.54 -1.89
CA SER A 55 -19.08 23.90 -0.60
C SER A 55 -17.59 23.90 -0.27
N PHE A 56 -17.28 23.73 1.00
CA PHE A 56 -15.94 23.41 1.48
C PHE A 56 -15.90 21.94 1.87
N PHE A 57 -14.90 21.23 1.39
CA PHE A 57 -14.83 19.77 1.39
C PHE A 57 -13.49 19.29 1.94
N PHE A 58 -13.55 18.31 2.82
CA PHE A 58 -12.39 17.60 3.34
C PHE A 58 -12.64 16.08 3.33
N HIS A 59 -11.67 15.32 2.83
CA HIS A 59 -11.74 13.87 2.74
C HIS A 59 -11.23 13.24 4.05
N GLY A 60 -12.14 12.75 4.88
CA GLY A 60 -11.82 12.17 6.18
C GLY A 60 -11.24 10.76 6.13
N GLY A 61 -11.37 10.02 5.04
CA GLY A 61 -10.86 8.67 4.92
C GLY A 61 -11.73 7.79 4.03
N SER A 62 -11.16 6.68 3.58
CA SER A 62 -11.85 5.70 2.75
C SER A 62 -11.41 4.30 3.07
N GLU A 63 -12.32 3.46 3.56
CA GLU A 63 -11.97 2.10 3.94
C GLU A 63 -13.05 1.10 3.56
N GLY A 64 -12.60 -0.13 3.28
CA GLY A 64 -13.50 -1.27 3.11
C GLY A 64 -13.93 -1.80 4.47
N LEU A 65 -15.22 -1.82 4.75
CA LEU A 65 -15.77 -2.35 5.99
C LEU A 65 -16.68 -3.54 5.71
N TYR A 66 -16.53 -4.59 6.51
CA TYR A 66 -17.46 -5.72 6.54
C TYR A 66 -18.65 -5.39 7.43
N ALA A 67 -19.79 -6.01 7.15
CA ALA A 67 -20.94 -5.97 8.05
C ALA A 67 -20.58 -6.55 9.43
N SER A 68 -21.14 -5.95 10.48
CA SER A 68 -21.06 -6.48 11.84
C SER A 68 -21.63 -7.90 11.90
N LYS A 69 -20.96 -8.81 12.61
CA LYS A 69 -21.50 -10.14 12.91
C LYS A 69 -22.64 -9.97 13.92
N VAL A 70 -23.84 -10.45 13.56
CA VAL A 70 -24.96 -10.51 14.50
C VAL A 70 -24.61 -11.56 15.55
N HIS A 71 -24.33 -11.13 16.77
CA HIS A 71 -24.26 -12.03 17.92
C HIS A 71 -25.59 -11.93 18.66
N ASP A 72 -26.31 -13.06 18.78
CA ASP A 72 -27.50 -13.15 19.59
C ASP A 72 -27.18 -12.69 21.02
N ASN A 73 -27.91 -11.67 21.45
CA ASN A 73 -27.77 -11.01 22.74
C ASN A 73 -27.82 -12.02 23.89
N THR A 74 -26.71 -12.17 24.61
CA THR A 74 -26.82 -12.40 26.06
C THR A 74 -26.49 -11.09 26.76
N LYS A 75 -27.52 -10.50 27.39
CA LYS A 75 -27.49 -9.26 28.16
C LYS A 75 -26.21 -9.15 29.00
N ALA A 76 -25.44 -8.08 28.80
CA ALA A 76 -24.49 -7.62 29.81
C ALA A 76 -24.23 -6.12 29.69
N THR A 77 -24.82 -5.39 30.63
CA THR A 77 -24.56 -4.00 31.01
C THR A 77 -23.11 -3.82 31.48
N SER A 78 -22.34 -2.97 30.81
CA SER A 78 -21.20 -2.19 31.34
C SER A 78 -20.42 -1.56 30.17
N GLU A 79 -20.09 -0.27 30.29
CA GLU A 79 -19.55 0.63 29.25
C GLU A 79 -18.14 0.32 28.71
N GLU A 80 -17.55 -0.83 29.03
CA GLU A 80 -16.25 -1.25 28.46
C GLU A 80 -16.25 -2.76 28.24
N LYS A 81 -16.72 -3.22 27.07
CA LYS A 81 -16.47 -4.58 26.58
C LYS A 81 -15.84 -4.55 25.19
N PRO A 82 -14.91 -5.48 24.89
CA PRO A 82 -14.24 -5.52 23.59
C PRO A 82 -15.31 -5.73 22.52
N LEU A 83 -15.38 -4.82 21.55
CA LEU A 83 -16.28 -4.87 20.39
C LEU A 83 -15.91 -6.00 19.41
N ASN A 84 -15.66 -7.20 19.93
CA ASN A 84 -15.29 -8.36 19.13
C ASN A 84 -16.49 -8.74 18.25
N GLY A 85 -16.28 -8.76 16.93
CA GLY A 85 -17.30 -9.09 15.94
C GLY A 85 -18.15 -7.92 15.42
N LYS A 86 -18.01 -6.71 15.97
CA LYS A 86 -18.70 -5.51 15.45
C LYS A 86 -17.79 -4.71 14.53
N SER A 87 -18.37 -4.19 13.46
CA SER A 87 -17.75 -3.27 12.53
C SER A 87 -18.26 -1.86 12.78
N PHE A 88 -17.37 -0.88 12.92
CA PHE A 88 -17.78 0.48 13.25
C PHE A 88 -16.80 1.55 12.79
N ILE A 89 -17.33 2.77 12.68
CA ILE A 89 -16.57 4.01 12.54
C ILE A 89 -16.80 4.83 13.81
N ARG A 90 -15.72 5.12 14.56
CA ARG A 90 -15.76 5.91 15.79
C ARG A 90 -15.10 7.26 15.59
N PHE A 91 -15.78 8.29 16.06
CA PHE A 91 -15.29 9.66 16.14
C PHE A 91 -14.82 9.89 17.58
N GLU A 92 -13.52 10.14 17.81
CA GLU A 92 -12.97 10.24 19.18
C GLU A 92 -12.73 11.67 19.65
N SER A 93 -11.99 12.49 18.90
CA SER A 93 -11.59 13.83 19.37
C SER A 93 -11.48 14.79 18.20
N ILE A 94 -12.58 14.97 17.47
CA ILE A 94 -12.60 15.85 16.29
C ILE A 94 -13.00 17.25 16.72
N THR A 95 -12.14 18.20 16.38
CA THR A 95 -12.30 19.61 16.64
C THR A 95 -12.17 20.36 15.33
N PHE A 96 -13.14 21.23 15.07
CA PHE A 96 -13.09 22.19 13.99
C PHE A 96 -12.70 23.54 14.56
N ARG A 97 -11.70 24.19 13.97
CA ARG A 97 -11.25 25.51 14.39
C ARG A 97 -11.45 26.50 13.26
N ARG A 98 -12.31 27.50 13.49
CA ARG A 98 -12.56 28.58 12.52
C ARG A 98 -11.58 29.74 12.73
N THR A 99 -11.50 30.64 11.74
CA THR A 99 -10.61 31.81 11.81
C THR A 99 -11.14 32.85 12.79
N THR A 100 -10.24 33.66 13.36
CA THR A 100 -10.58 34.79 14.24
C THR A 100 -11.47 35.81 13.53
N GLU A 101 -11.25 36.03 12.24
CA GLU A 101 -12.08 36.89 11.38
C GLU A 101 -13.53 36.40 11.30
N ALA A 102 -13.74 35.10 11.15
CA ALA A 102 -15.06 34.48 11.15
C ALA A 102 -15.73 34.63 12.53
N THR A 103 -14.99 34.39 13.61
CA THR A 103 -15.48 34.53 14.98
C THR A 103 -15.95 35.95 15.31
N ASN A 104 -15.21 36.97 14.88
CA ASN A 104 -15.53 38.37 15.18
C ASN A 104 -16.81 38.87 14.49
N LYS A 105 -17.25 38.21 13.42
CA LYS A 105 -18.50 38.53 12.72
C LYS A 105 -19.74 37.97 13.41
N GLN A 106 -19.57 37.03 14.34
CA GLN A 106 -20.66 36.29 14.97
C GLN A 106 -21.11 36.93 16.29
N ASN A 107 -22.39 36.78 16.60
CA ASN A 107 -22.97 37.29 17.85
C ASN A 107 -22.84 36.27 18.98
N GLU A 108 -22.52 36.73 20.20
CA GLU A 108 -22.35 35.85 21.36
C GLU A 108 -23.60 35.07 21.74
N MET A 109 -24.79 35.64 21.49
CA MET A 109 -26.07 35.03 21.86
C MET A 109 -26.57 33.98 20.86
N GLN A 110 -25.92 33.81 19.70
CA GLN A 110 -26.34 32.82 18.71
C GLN A 110 -25.84 31.42 19.10
N GLN A 111 -26.76 30.48 19.29
CA GLN A 111 -26.42 29.10 19.66
C GLN A 111 -25.83 28.28 18.50
N LYS A 112 -26.04 28.67 17.25
CA LYS A 112 -25.51 28.00 16.05
C LYS A 112 -24.97 29.04 15.08
N THR A 113 -23.64 29.19 15.03
CA THR A 113 -22.93 30.23 14.23
C THR A 113 -22.07 29.65 13.13
N GLY A 114 -22.44 28.45 12.65
CA GLY A 114 -21.75 27.73 11.58
C GLY A 114 -21.97 26.24 11.72
N LEU A 115 -22.30 25.55 10.62
CA LEU A 115 -22.61 24.12 10.59
C LEU A 115 -21.53 23.37 9.81
N VAL A 116 -20.96 22.35 10.43
CA VAL A 116 -20.07 21.37 9.79
C VAL A 116 -20.74 20.01 9.85
N GLU A 117 -20.80 19.34 8.71
CA GLU A 117 -21.47 18.05 8.54
C GLU A 117 -20.43 16.96 8.21
N ALA A 118 -20.40 15.92 9.02
CA ALA A 118 -19.70 14.68 8.70
C ALA A 118 -20.69 13.71 8.04
N ILE A 119 -20.38 13.29 6.83
CA ILE A 119 -21.23 12.44 6.00
C ILE A 119 -20.48 11.13 5.72
N ILE A 120 -21.08 10.02 6.15
CA ILE A 120 -20.61 8.68 5.84
C ILE A 120 -21.47 8.12 4.72
N VAL A 121 -20.82 7.70 3.63
CA VAL A 121 -21.51 7.21 2.42
C VAL A 121 -20.82 5.98 1.87
N GLU A 122 -21.60 5.01 1.39
CA GLU A 122 -21.05 3.90 0.61
C GLU A 122 -20.68 4.38 -0.79
N ILE A 123 -19.61 3.85 -1.41
CA ILE A 123 -19.18 4.25 -2.76
C ILE A 123 -20.30 4.16 -3.81
N LYS A 124 -21.20 3.18 -3.69
CA LYS A 124 -22.35 3.00 -4.60
C LYS A 124 -23.36 4.13 -4.50
N ASP A 125 -23.40 4.78 -3.35
CA ASP A 125 -24.32 5.84 -2.98
C ASP A 125 -23.68 7.23 -3.11
N ARG A 126 -22.49 7.33 -3.69
CA ARG A 126 -21.77 8.60 -3.84
C ARG A 126 -22.59 9.65 -4.60
N ASP A 127 -23.36 9.22 -5.60
CA ASP A 127 -24.21 10.10 -6.41
C ASP A 127 -25.45 10.61 -5.65
N LYS A 128 -25.71 10.07 -4.44
CA LYS A 128 -26.76 10.57 -3.54
C LYS A 128 -26.37 11.87 -2.82
N ILE A 129 -25.08 12.27 -2.87
CA ILE A 129 -24.60 13.53 -2.30
C ILE A 129 -24.59 14.61 -3.39
N GLY A 130 -25.15 15.77 -3.07
CA GLY A 130 -25.22 16.93 -3.94
C GLY A 130 -26.46 16.97 -4.83
N GLY A 131 -26.54 18.02 -5.64
CA GLY A 131 -27.68 18.37 -6.47
C GLY A 131 -27.71 17.69 -7.84
N SER A 132 -26.90 16.66 -8.08
CA SER A 132 -26.84 16.00 -9.40
C SER A 132 -28.23 15.48 -9.83
N TYR A 133 -29.03 14.97 -8.88
CA TYR A 133 -30.41 14.55 -9.13
C TYR A 133 -31.36 15.72 -9.48
N LEU A 134 -31.03 16.94 -9.05
CA LEU A 134 -31.71 18.19 -9.38
C LEU A 134 -31.15 18.84 -10.67
N LYS A 135 -30.28 18.13 -11.40
CA LYS A 135 -29.54 18.67 -12.55
C LYS A 135 -28.72 19.92 -12.20
N SER A 136 -28.21 19.97 -10.97
CA SER A 136 -27.38 21.05 -10.46
C SER A 136 -26.04 20.51 -9.96
N ASP A 137 -24.96 21.23 -10.21
CA ASP A 137 -23.64 20.92 -9.65
C ASP A 137 -23.49 21.44 -8.20
N ALA A 138 -24.55 22.02 -7.62
CA ALA A 138 -24.56 22.50 -6.25
C ALA A 138 -24.48 21.34 -5.27
N ILE A 139 -23.55 21.42 -4.31
CA ILE A 139 -23.43 20.46 -3.21
C ILE A 139 -24.23 20.95 -2.00
N CYS A 140 -24.17 22.26 -1.75
CA CYS A 140 -24.88 22.93 -0.67
C CYS A 140 -26.24 23.43 -1.11
N CYS A 141 -27.24 23.29 -0.24
CA CYS A 141 -28.59 23.75 -0.48
C CYS A 141 -28.66 25.27 -0.52
N THR A 142 -29.01 25.81 -1.68
CA THR A 142 -29.24 27.25 -1.87
C THR A 142 -30.69 27.60 -1.54
N HIS A 143 -30.95 28.90 -1.31
CA HIS A 143 -32.32 29.38 -1.05
C HIS A 143 -33.32 29.00 -2.17
N ALA A 144 -32.89 28.98 -3.44
CA ALA A 144 -33.73 28.56 -4.55
C ALA A 144 -34.18 27.10 -4.40
N LEU A 145 -33.25 26.19 -4.09
CA LEU A 145 -33.53 24.77 -3.92
C LEU A 145 -34.33 24.47 -2.64
N ALA A 146 -34.15 25.28 -1.60
CA ALA A 146 -34.92 25.17 -0.37
C ALA A 146 -36.39 25.59 -0.57
N ASN A 147 -36.63 26.63 -1.37
CA ASN A 147 -37.99 27.08 -1.71
C ASN A 147 -38.77 26.03 -2.51
N ASP A 148 -38.07 25.24 -3.33
CA ASP A 148 -38.63 24.09 -4.05
C ASP A 148 -38.88 22.86 -3.14
N GLY A 149 -38.68 22.99 -1.82
CA GLY A 149 -38.94 21.96 -0.82
C GLY A 149 -37.95 20.79 -0.84
N SER A 150 -36.85 20.90 -1.57
CA SER A 150 -35.92 19.78 -1.80
C SER A 150 -34.86 19.62 -0.71
N CYS A 151 -34.53 20.68 0.04
CA CYS A 151 -33.50 20.67 1.08
C CYS A 151 -33.63 21.85 2.06
N LYS A 152 -32.89 21.83 3.17
CA LYS A 152 -32.80 22.96 4.10
C LYS A 152 -31.60 23.85 3.75
N THR A 153 -31.81 25.15 3.70
CA THR A 153 -30.76 26.13 3.38
C THR A 153 -29.55 25.97 4.29
N GLY A 154 -28.35 25.97 3.71
CA GLY A 154 -27.09 25.89 4.46
C GLY A 154 -26.68 24.47 4.88
N GLU A 155 -27.46 23.45 4.52
CA GLU A 155 -27.08 22.04 4.67
C GLU A 155 -26.60 21.45 3.34
N VAL A 156 -25.80 20.39 3.41
CA VAL A 156 -25.42 19.57 2.27
C VAL A 156 -26.65 18.82 1.75
N ILE A 157 -26.81 18.80 0.44
CA ILE A 157 -27.90 18.07 -0.21
C ILE A 157 -27.60 16.57 -0.12
N ILE A 158 -28.50 15.81 0.51
CA ILE A 158 -28.42 14.34 0.59
C ILE A 158 -29.76 13.77 0.15
N ARG A 159 -29.73 12.89 -0.85
CA ARG A 159 -30.89 12.10 -1.24
C ARG A 159 -31.03 10.90 -0.31
N GLN A 160 -32.10 10.88 0.48
CA GLN A 160 -32.43 9.71 1.30
C GLN A 160 -32.96 8.57 0.43
N ASP A 161 -32.59 7.35 0.78
CA ASP A 161 -33.10 6.14 0.16
C ASP A 161 -34.38 5.69 0.86
N PRO A 162 -35.51 5.48 0.16
CA PRO A 162 -36.72 4.93 0.77
C PRO A 162 -36.52 3.53 1.37
N ASP A 163 -35.60 2.73 0.82
CA ASP A 163 -35.32 1.37 1.30
C ASP A 163 -34.38 1.35 2.52
N ASN A 164 -33.60 2.42 2.71
CA ASN A 164 -32.66 2.57 3.83
C ASN A 164 -32.55 4.03 4.28
N PRO A 165 -33.53 4.53 5.07
CA PRO A 165 -33.61 5.94 5.44
C PRO A 165 -32.47 6.42 6.35
N ASP A 166 -31.75 5.49 7.01
CA ASP A 166 -30.64 5.80 7.90
C ASP A 166 -29.34 6.18 7.17
N TRP A 167 -29.25 5.90 5.87
CA TRP A 167 -28.05 6.10 5.04
C TRP A 167 -28.34 6.99 3.82
N PRO A 168 -27.39 7.84 3.37
CA PRO A 168 -26.09 8.15 3.96
C PRO A 168 -26.16 8.76 5.37
N LYS A 169 -25.23 8.39 6.25
CA LYS A 169 -25.28 8.82 7.65
C LYS A 169 -24.76 10.26 7.78
N ARG A 170 -25.59 11.15 8.28
CA ARG A 170 -25.25 12.57 8.54
C ARG A 170 -25.04 12.80 10.02
N ILE A 171 -23.97 13.50 10.38
CA ILE A 171 -23.67 13.95 11.74
C ILE A 171 -23.37 15.44 11.69
N GLN A 172 -24.11 16.22 12.46
CA GLN A 172 -24.05 17.67 12.45
C GLN A 172 -23.31 18.18 13.68
N THR A 173 -22.32 19.05 13.47
CA THR A 173 -21.59 19.76 14.53
C THR A 173 -21.68 21.25 14.25
N SER A 174 -22.07 22.05 15.22
CA SER A 174 -22.19 23.51 15.06
C SER A 174 -21.29 24.28 16.00
N PHE A 175 -20.79 25.42 15.53
CA PHE A 175 -20.12 26.40 16.39
C PHE A 175 -21.14 27.12 17.28
N GLU A 176 -20.73 27.44 18.50
CA GLU A 176 -21.55 28.13 19.50
C GLU A 176 -21.04 29.56 19.70
N GLY A 177 -21.90 30.56 19.52
CA GLY A 177 -21.59 31.97 19.73
C GLY A 177 -20.30 32.41 19.05
N LYS A 178 -19.38 32.98 19.85
CA LYS A 178 -18.02 33.39 19.46
C LYS A 178 -16.94 32.34 19.77
N SER A 179 -17.28 31.07 19.98
CA SER A 179 -16.25 30.03 20.15
C SER A 179 -15.42 29.88 18.86
N GLU A 180 -14.09 29.86 18.96
CA GLU A 180 -13.24 29.53 17.81
C GLU A 180 -13.28 28.04 17.47
N GLU A 181 -13.65 27.20 18.43
CA GLU A 181 -13.58 25.75 18.34
C GLU A 181 -14.98 25.13 18.48
N ALA A 182 -15.26 24.14 17.64
CA ALA A 182 -16.43 23.27 17.74
C ALA A 182 -15.97 21.82 17.87
N ASN A 183 -16.35 21.17 18.97
CA ASN A 183 -16.02 19.78 19.23
C ASN A 183 -17.17 18.87 18.78
N MET A 184 -16.84 17.88 17.95
CA MET A 184 -17.78 16.84 17.55
C MET A 184 -18.01 15.87 18.71
N LEU A 185 -19.27 15.44 18.90
CA LEU A 185 -19.59 14.46 19.93
C LEU A 185 -18.92 13.12 19.66
N ILE A 186 -18.45 12.47 20.72
CA ILE A 186 -17.91 11.11 20.65
C ILE A 186 -19.05 10.17 20.34
N GLN A 187 -19.03 9.59 19.14
CA GLN A 187 -20.06 8.65 18.71
C GLN A 187 -19.46 7.52 17.88
N THR A 188 -20.13 6.38 17.93
CA THR A 188 -19.77 5.19 17.16
C THR A 188 -20.92 4.87 16.20
N VAL A 189 -20.61 4.76 14.91
CA VAL A 189 -21.56 4.36 13.87
C VAL A 189 -21.29 2.90 13.53
N GLU A 190 -22.26 2.03 13.83
CA GLU A 190 -22.17 0.60 13.49
C GLU A 190 -22.44 0.38 12.00
N ILE A 191 -21.67 -0.53 11.40
CA ILE A 191 -21.79 -0.88 9.99
C ILE A 191 -22.54 -2.21 9.84
N ASN A 192 -23.66 -2.16 9.12
CA ASN A 192 -24.56 -3.30 8.91
C ASN A 192 -24.44 -3.92 7.51
N SER A 193 -23.82 -3.22 6.56
CA SER A 193 -23.63 -3.70 5.19
C SER A 193 -22.14 -3.75 4.86
N THR A 194 -21.71 -4.77 4.11
CA THR A 194 -20.34 -4.86 3.64
C THR A 194 -20.17 -3.96 2.41
N GLY A 195 -19.22 -3.02 2.47
CA GLY A 195 -19.01 -2.06 1.39
C GLY A 195 -17.74 -1.24 1.55
N MET A 196 -17.47 -0.39 0.56
CA MET A 196 -16.45 0.66 0.66
C MET A 196 -17.14 1.94 1.15
N TYR A 197 -16.67 2.47 2.27
CA TYR A 197 -17.23 3.66 2.90
C TYR A 197 -16.28 4.83 2.78
N TYR A 198 -16.84 6.00 2.48
CA TYR A 198 -16.16 7.29 2.51
C TYR A 198 -16.69 8.12 3.67
N LEU A 199 -15.79 8.86 4.30
CA LEU A 199 -16.13 9.90 5.26
C LEU A 199 -15.76 11.27 4.67
N TYR A 200 -16.74 12.15 4.58
CA TYR A 200 -16.55 13.52 4.14
C TYR A 200 -16.91 14.49 5.26
N PHE A 201 -16.06 15.48 5.48
CA PHE A 201 -16.39 16.64 6.30
C PHE A 201 -16.68 17.80 5.36
N MET A 202 -17.84 18.42 5.52
CA MET A 202 -18.33 19.43 4.59
C MET A 202 -19.03 20.55 5.33
N PHE A 203 -18.90 21.78 4.83
CA PHE A 203 -19.70 22.89 5.28
C PHE A 203 -20.06 23.82 4.13
N CYS A 204 -21.18 24.51 4.30
CA CYS A 204 -21.80 25.35 3.28
C CYS A 204 -21.70 26.85 3.56
N ASP A 205 -21.29 27.21 4.78
CA ASP A 205 -21.19 28.60 5.19
C ASP A 205 -19.91 29.24 4.64
N PRO A 206 -20.00 30.28 3.78
CA PRO A 206 -18.83 30.98 3.27
C PRO A 206 -18.05 31.74 4.35
N GLU A 207 -18.67 32.05 5.49
CA GLU A 207 -18.00 32.74 6.60
C GLU A 207 -17.00 31.84 7.33
N LEU A 208 -17.18 30.51 7.25
CA LEU A 208 -16.26 29.52 7.82
C LEU A 208 -15.04 29.24 6.94
N LYS A 209 -14.80 30.04 5.89
CA LYS A 209 -13.63 29.89 5.03
C LYS A 209 -12.34 29.99 5.85
N GLY A 210 -11.45 29.01 5.68
CA GLY A 210 -10.20 28.91 6.43
C GLY A 210 -10.32 28.09 7.73
N THR A 211 -11.46 27.44 7.97
CA THR A 211 -11.58 26.44 9.04
C THR A 211 -10.60 25.29 8.82
N VAL A 212 -10.01 24.81 9.91
CA VAL A 212 -9.14 23.64 9.95
C VAL A 212 -9.73 22.53 10.81
N ILE A 213 -9.41 21.28 10.47
CA ILE A 213 -9.85 20.08 11.21
C ILE A 213 -8.65 19.44 11.91
N SER A 214 -8.88 19.03 13.16
CA SER A 214 -7.95 18.23 13.95
C SER A 214 -8.68 17.12 14.67
N GLY A 215 -8.04 15.96 14.82
CA GLY A 215 -8.61 14.84 15.57
C GLY A 215 -8.30 13.48 14.98
N ARG A 216 -9.05 12.45 15.37
CA ARG A 216 -8.95 11.13 14.75
C ARG A 216 -10.29 10.44 14.56
N THR A 217 -10.36 9.60 13.53
CA THR A 217 -11.40 8.58 13.38
C THR A 217 -10.80 7.19 13.41
N VAL A 218 -11.54 6.25 13.99
CA VAL A 218 -11.12 4.85 14.14
C VAL A 218 -12.11 3.97 13.39
N TRP A 219 -11.60 3.24 12.41
CA TRP A 219 -12.37 2.33 11.56
C TRP A 219 -11.97 0.92 11.93
N ARG A 220 -12.93 0.08 12.31
CA ARG A 220 -12.67 -1.27 12.77
C ARG A 220 -13.59 -2.25 12.11
N ASN A 221 -13.02 -3.35 11.63
CA ASN A 221 -13.74 -4.50 11.11
C ASN A 221 -14.00 -5.56 12.20
N PRO A 222 -14.88 -6.54 11.95
CA PRO A 222 -15.22 -7.58 12.93
C PRO A 222 -14.02 -8.38 13.43
N GLU A 223 -13.04 -8.63 12.55
CA GLU A 223 -11.82 -9.43 12.80
C GLU A 223 -10.61 -8.59 13.27
N GLY A 224 -10.77 -7.28 13.39
CA GLY A 224 -9.71 -6.36 13.81
C GLY A 224 -9.68 -5.08 12.98
N TYR A 225 -8.56 -4.37 13.00
CA TYR A 225 -8.41 -3.07 12.37
C TYR A 225 -8.04 -3.12 10.89
N LEU A 226 -7.75 -4.31 10.35
CA LEU A 226 -7.32 -4.42 8.96
C LEU A 226 -8.45 -4.03 7.99
N PRO A 227 -8.20 -3.13 7.03
CA PRO A 227 -9.16 -2.79 5.99
C PRO A 227 -9.71 -4.01 5.26
N GLY A 228 -10.99 -4.00 4.93
CA GLY A 228 -11.68 -5.14 4.31
C GLY A 228 -11.10 -5.51 2.95
N LYS A 229 -10.53 -4.54 2.22
CA LYS A 229 -9.80 -4.77 0.97
C LYS A 229 -8.50 -5.58 1.18
N MET A 230 -7.86 -5.43 2.33
CA MET A 230 -6.59 -6.08 2.67
C MET A 230 -6.76 -7.33 3.53
N ALA A 231 -7.91 -7.51 4.18
CA ALA A 231 -8.21 -8.68 5.00
C ALA A 231 -7.85 -10.05 4.36
N PRO A 232 -8.23 -10.35 3.10
CA PRO A 232 -7.86 -11.63 2.48
C PRO A 232 -6.35 -11.77 2.22
N LEU A 233 -5.60 -10.67 2.08
CA LEU A 233 -4.14 -10.72 1.85
C LEU A 233 -3.43 -11.32 3.06
N MET A 234 -3.85 -10.99 4.28
CA MET A 234 -3.27 -11.57 5.50
C MET A 234 -3.36 -13.10 5.48
N THR A 235 -4.53 -13.65 5.14
CA THR A 235 -4.71 -15.11 5.04
C THR A 235 -3.89 -15.73 3.90
N PHE A 236 -3.81 -15.05 2.76
CA PHE A 236 -3.01 -15.47 1.62
C PHE A 236 -1.51 -15.56 1.98
N TYR A 237 -0.94 -14.52 2.58
CA TYR A 237 0.47 -14.51 2.99
C TYR A 237 0.75 -15.53 4.10
N GLY A 238 -0.19 -15.77 5.02
CA GLY A 238 -0.09 -16.83 6.01
C GLY A 238 -0.01 -18.23 5.38
N LEU A 239 -0.90 -18.54 4.44
CA LEU A 239 -0.88 -19.83 3.72
C LEU A 239 0.36 -19.98 2.83
N MET A 240 0.76 -18.92 2.13
CA MET A 240 1.97 -18.92 1.31
C MET A 240 3.23 -19.09 2.17
N SER A 241 3.30 -18.46 3.34
CA SER A 241 4.39 -18.66 4.29
C SER A 241 4.53 -20.13 4.71
N LEU A 242 3.41 -20.79 5.03
CA LEU A 242 3.39 -22.22 5.34
C LEU A 242 3.84 -23.07 4.13
N ALA A 243 3.36 -22.75 2.92
CA ALA A 243 3.76 -23.45 1.70
C ALA A 243 5.27 -23.32 1.43
N TYR A 244 5.84 -22.12 1.61
CA TYR A 244 7.28 -21.87 1.50
C TYR A 244 8.08 -22.58 2.59
N LEU A 245 7.55 -22.70 3.81
CA LEU A 245 8.18 -23.47 4.88
C LEU A 245 8.24 -24.96 4.52
N VAL A 246 7.15 -25.54 4.03
CA VAL A 246 7.12 -26.94 3.57
C VAL A 246 8.09 -27.14 2.40
N LEU A 247 8.07 -26.25 1.41
CA LEU A 247 9.01 -26.28 0.28
C LEU A 247 10.46 -26.19 0.75
N GLY A 248 10.76 -25.27 1.67
CA GLY A 248 12.07 -25.08 2.27
C GLY A 248 12.55 -26.31 3.04
N LEU A 249 11.66 -26.97 3.78
CA LEU A 249 11.98 -28.19 4.51
C LEU A 249 12.26 -29.37 3.58
N VAL A 250 11.40 -29.59 2.57
CA VAL A 250 11.62 -30.63 1.56
C VAL A 250 12.93 -30.37 0.81
N TRP A 251 13.17 -29.13 0.39
CA TRP A 251 14.40 -28.71 -0.28
C TRP A 251 15.62 -28.91 0.62
N PHE A 252 15.56 -28.52 1.90
CA PHE A 252 16.65 -28.66 2.84
C PHE A 252 17.00 -30.14 3.10
N LEU A 253 16.00 -31.01 3.26
CA LEU A 253 16.24 -32.46 3.41
C LEU A 253 16.94 -33.04 2.17
N ARG A 254 16.48 -32.66 0.96
CA ARG A 254 17.13 -33.07 -0.29
C ARG A 254 18.53 -32.50 -0.42
N PHE A 255 18.69 -31.21 -0.07
CA PHE A 255 19.97 -30.54 -0.04
C PHE A 255 20.92 -31.38 0.79
N VAL A 256 20.62 -31.63 2.09
CA VAL A 256 21.35 -32.49 3.06
C VAL A 256 21.71 -33.87 2.53
N GLN A 257 20.77 -34.58 1.92
CA GLN A 257 21.02 -35.93 1.37
C GLN A 257 22.12 -35.94 0.30
N TYR A 258 22.22 -34.89 -0.51
CA TYR A 258 23.15 -34.80 -1.63
C TYR A 258 24.30 -33.80 -1.41
N TRP A 259 24.72 -33.52 -0.15
CA TRP A 259 25.75 -32.50 0.16
C TRP A 259 27.06 -32.65 -0.60
N LYS A 260 27.41 -33.89 -0.97
CA LYS A 260 28.66 -34.20 -1.67
C LYS A 260 28.64 -33.79 -3.15
N ASP A 261 27.47 -33.68 -3.77
CA ASP A 261 27.32 -33.46 -5.21
C ASP A 261 26.74 -32.07 -5.55
N ILE A 262 26.86 -31.10 -4.62
CA ILE A 262 26.21 -29.79 -4.75
C ILE A 262 26.96 -28.87 -5.72
N ILE A 263 26.26 -28.44 -6.77
CA ILE A 263 26.69 -27.39 -7.72
C ILE A 263 26.33 -26.00 -7.18
N GLN A 264 27.11 -24.96 -7.50
CA GLN A 264 26.88 -23.55 -7.12
C GLN A 264 25.44 -23.06 -7.32
N LEU A 265 24.76 -23.54 -8.37
CA LEU A 265 23.37 -23.20 -8.68
C LEU A 265 22.38 -23.57 -7.56
N HIS A 266 22.60 -24.68 -6.86
CA HIS A 266 21.74 -25.10 -5.76
C HIS A 266 21.81 -24.14 -4.57
N TYR A 267 22.97 -23.55 -4.28
CA TYR A 267 23.09 -22.53 -3.24
C TYR A 267 22.26 -21.28 -3.56
N HIS A 268 22.25 -20.85 -4.83
CA HIS A 268 21.42 -19.74 -5.26
C HIS A 268 19.92 -20.06 -5.18
N ILE A 269 19.51 -21.28 -5.51
CA ILE A 269 18.11 -21.73 -5.32
C ILE A 269 17.74 -21.72 -3.84
N THR A 270 18.60 -22.26 -2.96
CA THR A 270 18.38 -22.22 -1.50
C THR A 270 18.23 -20.78 -1.00
N ALA A 271 19.06 -19.85 -1.50
CA ALA A 271 18.97 -18.43 -1.14
C ALA A 271 17.63 -17.81 -1.58
N VAL A 272 17.14 -18.11 -2.79
CA VAL A 272 15.83 -17.62 -3.28
C VAL A 272 14.67 -18.19 -2.46
N ILE A 273 14.72 -19.48 -2.09
CA ILE A 273 13.71 -20.10 -1.22
C ILE A 273 13.74 -19.44 0.17
N GLY A 274 14.94 -19.20 0.73
CA GLY A 274 15.13 -18.47 1.99
C GLY A 274 14.55 -17.06 1.96
N LEU A 275 14.85 -16.30 0.90
CA LEU A 275 14.29 -14.96 0.70
C LEU A 275 12.76 -14.99 0.56
N GLY A 276 12.20 -15.99 -0.11
CA GLY A 276 10.75 -16.20 -0.21
C GLY A 276 10.10 -16.49 1.14
N MET A 277 10.72 -17.33 1.98
CA MET A 277 10.25 -17.56 3.35
C MET A 277 10.24 -16.28 4.18
N CYS A 278 11.33 -15.50 4.15
CA CYS A 278 11.43 -14.24 4.89
C CYS A 278 10.40 -13.21 4.40
N GLU A 279 10.24 -13.07 3.08
CA GLU A 279 9.27 -12.16 2.47
C GLU A 279 7.84 -12.50 2.91
N MET A 280 7.40 -13.75 2.75
CA MET A 280 6.03 -14.14 3.13
C MET A 280 5.78 -13.97 4.63
N ALA A 281 6.78 -14.25 5.46
CA ALA A 281 6.70 -14.04 6.90
C ALA A 281 6.59 -12.55 7.26
N LEU A 282 7.42 -11.69 6.68
CA LEU A 282 7.40 -10.24 6.93
C LEU A 282 6.07 -9.62 6.52
N TRP A 283 5.53 -9.98 5.35
CA TRP A 283 4.20 -9.53 4.92
C TRP A 283 3.10 -10.01 5.88
N TYR A 284 3.13 -11.28 6.29
CA TYR A 284 2.18 -11.78 7.28
C TYR A 284 2.26 -11.00 8.60
N PHE A 285 3.47 -10.74 9.11
CA PHE A 285 3.66 -9.97 10.34
C PHE A 285 3.23 -8.52 10.19
N GLU A 286 3.46 -7.89 9.05
CA GLU A 286 2.96 -6.54 8.77
C GLU A 286 1.43 -6.49 8.87
N TYR A 287 0.73 -7.38 8.18
CA TYR A 287 -0.73 -7.42 8.21
C TYR A 287 -1.28 -7.82 9.57
N ALA A 288 -0.64 -8.74 10.28
CA ALA A 288 -1.05 -9.16 11.62
C ALA A 288 -0.87 -8.02 12.64
N ASN A 289 0.25 -7.29 12.59
CA ASN A 289 0.45 -6.11 13.44
C ASN A 289 -0.55 -5.02 13.09
N PHE A 290 -0.74 -4.72 11.80
CA PHE A 290 -1.70 -3.72 11.36
C PHE A 290 -3.13 -4.06 11.80
N ASN A 291 -3.52 -5.35 11.76
CA ASN A 291 -4.82 -5.79 12.26
C ASN A 291 -4.98 -5.59 13.78
N SER A 292 -3.90 -5.62 14.55
CA SER A 292 -3.94 -5.46 16.00
C SER A 292 -3.83 -4.01 16.46
N THR A 293 -2.97 -3.21 15.84
CA THR A 293 -2.70 -1.81 16.24
C THR A 293 -3.59 -0.81 15.53
N GLY A 294 -4.10 -1.16 14.34
CA GLY A 294 -4.84 -0.27 13.46
C GLY A 294 -4.01 0.82 12.79
N SER A 295 -2.69 0.81 12.99
CA SER A 295 -1.71 1.65 12.32
C SER A 295 -0.62 0.80 11.68
N ARG A 296 -0.11 1.24 10.52
CA ARG A 296 0.90 0.47 9.79
C ARG A 296 2.29 0.67 10.41
N PRO A 297 2.97 -0.40 10.86
CA PRO A 297 4.31 -0.29 11.44
C PRO A 297 5.35 -0.03 10.35
N MET A 298 5.75 1.23 10.20
CA MET A 298 6.68 1.70 9.14
C MET A 298 7.94 0.83 9.02
N GLY A 299 8.55 0.45 10.16
CA GLY A 299 9.76 -0.37 10.16
C GLY A 299 9.55 -1.75 9.53
N ILE A 300 8.47 -2.45 9.87
CA ILE A 300 8.18 -3.79 9.32
C ILE A 300 7.85 -3.68 7.83
N THR A 301 7.08 -2.66 7.43
CA THR A 301 6.76 -2.40 6.02
C THR A 301 8.00 -2.15 5.17
N ILE A 302 8.96 -1.35 5.66
CA ILE A 302 10.22 -1.11 4.95
C ILE A 302 10.97 -2.44 4.75
N TRP A 303 11.11 -3.24 5.80
CA TRP A 303 11.76 -4.55 5.68
C TRP A 303 11.02 -5.48 4.71
N ALA A 304 9.69 -5.56 4.80
CA ALA A 304 8.88 -6.39 3.90
C ALA A 304 9.09 -6.00 2.42
N VAL A 305 9.01 -4.71 2.12
CA VAL A 305 9.25 -4.13 0.79
C VAL A 305 10.68 -4.39 0.32
N THR A 306 11.70 -4.15 1.15
CA THR A 306 13.10 -4.40 0.79
C THR A 306 13.32 -5.87 0.46
N PHE A 307 12.81 -6.80 1.27
CA PHE A 307 12.94 -8.23 1.00
C PHE A 307 12.22 -8.66 -0.28
N SER A 308 11.04 -8.09 -0.57
CA SER A 308 10.32 -8.29 -1.83
C SER A 308 11.14 -7.81 -3.04
N ALA A 309 11.68 -6.59 -2.99
CA ALA A 309 12.52 -6.03 -4.05
C ALA A 309 13.83 -6.82 -4.25
N VAL A 310 14.49 -7.23 -3.16
CA VAL A 310 15.70 -8.08 -3.22
C VAL A 310 15.36 -9.41 -3.87
N LYS A 311 14.32 -10.11 -3.42
CA LYS A 311 13.93 -11.41 -3.99
C LYS A 311 13.60 -11.29 -5.47
N LYS A 312 12.82 -10.27 -5.87
CA LYS A 312 12.47 -9.98 -7.28
C LYS A 312 13.71 -9.77 -8.14
N THR A 313 14.70 -9.05 -7.63
CA THR A 313 15.96 -8.76 -8.31
C THR A 313 16.84 -10.00 -8.43
N VAL A 314 17.09 -10.68 -7.30
CA VAL A 314 17.91 -11.90 -7.25
C VAL A 314 17.33 -12.99 -8.15
N SER A 315 16.00 -13.17 -8.16
CA SER A 315 15.34 -14.16 -9.01
C SER A 315 15.54 -13.89 -10.51
N ARG A 316 15.40 -12.62 -10.94
CA ARG A 316 15.61 -12.22 -12.35
C ARG A 316 17.06 -12.34 -12.77
N LEU A 317 17.99 -11.93 -11.90
CA LEU A 317 19.43 -12.07 -12.15
C LEU A 317 19.84 -13.54 -12.24
N LEU A 318 19.33 -14.38 -11.35
CA LEU A 318 19.57 -15.83 -11.38
C LEU A 318 19.06 -16.43 -12.69
N LEU A 319 17.81 -16.15 -13.08
CA LEU A 319 17.26 -16.64 -14.34
C LEU A 319 18.08 -16.19 -15.56
N LEU A 320 18.52 -14.93 -15.59
CA LEU A 320 19.36 -14.41 -16.66
C LEU A 320 20.72 -15.12 -16.70
N VAL A 321 21.41 -15.22 -15.56
CA VAL A 321 22.72 -15.87 -15.47
C VAL A 321 22.66 -17.35 -15.83
N VAL A 322 21.60 -18.05 -15.41
CA VAL A 322 21.34 -19.45 -15.78
C VAL A 322 21.04 -19.59 -17.27
N SER A 323 20.22 -18.70 -17.85
CA SER A 323 19.93 -18.70 -19.30
C SER A 323 21.16 -18.46 -20.19
N MET A 324 22.16 -17.75 -19.65
CA MET A 324 23.47 -17.56 -20.29
C MET A 324 24.40 -18.78 -20.16
N GLY A 325 23.98 -19.82 -19.43
CA GLY A 325 24.71 -21.07 -19.25
C GLY A 325 25.78 -21.04 -18.15
N TYR A 326 25.69 -20.11 -17.20
CA TYR A 326 26.59 -20.10 -16.03
C TYR A 326 26.43 -21.37 -15.19
N GLY A 327 27.55 -21.97 -14.77
CA GLY A 327 27.55 -23.20 -13.96
C GLY A 327 27.38 -24.51 -14.75
N VAL A 328 26.87 -24.46 -15.99
CA VAL A 328 26.70 -25.66 -16.85
C VAL A 328 27.57 -25.60 -18.11
N VAL A 329 27.56 -24.49 -18.86
CA VAL A 329 28.21 -24.37 -20.18
C VAL A 329 29.40 -23.41 -20.17
N ARG A 330 29.43 -22.43 -19.26
CA ARG A 330 30.54 -21.48 -19.12
C ARG A 330 30.95 -21.31 -17.65
N PRO A 331 32.24 -21.44 -17.31
CA PRO A 331 32.73 -21.28 -15.93
C PRO A 331 32.79 -19.81 -15.46
N THR A 332 32.88 -18.83 -16.36
CA THR A 332 32.90 -17.40 -16.01
C THR A 332 32.19 -16.53 -17.06
N LEU A 333 31.49 -15.47 -16.62
CA LEU A 333 30.74 -14.52 -17.47
C LEU A 333 31.55 -13.30 -17.96
N GLY A 334 32.83 -13.19 -17.59
CA GLY A 334 33.76 -12.15 -18.07
C GLY A 334 33.23 -10.72 -17.86
N ALA A 335 33.42 -9.84 -18.85
CA ALA A 335 32.99 -8.43 -18.78
C ALA A 335 31.45 -8.25 -18.80
N ILE A 336 30.69 -9.26 -19.21
CA ILE A 336 29.22 -9.18 -19.31
C ILE A 336 28.59 -9.20 -17.90
N THR A 337 29.24 -9.83 -16.94
CA THR A 337 28.80 -9.89 -15.53
C THR A 337 28.59 -8.51 -14.93
N ALA A 338 29.45 -7.53 -15.25
CA ALA A 338 29.31 -6.15 -14.77
C ALA A 338 28.08 -5.44 -15.36
N LYS A 339 27.73 -5.71 -16.62
CA LYS A 339 26.52 -5.16 -17.26
C LYS A 339 25.25 -5.75 -16.65
N VAL A 340 25.26 -7.05 -16.37
CA VAL A 340 24.16 -7.76 -15.72
C VAL A 340 23.96 -7.26 -14.28
N LEU A 341 25.05 -7.07 -13.53
CA LEU A 341 25.00 -6.51 -12.19
C LEU A 341 24.45 -5.08 -12.19
N LEU A 342 24.94 -4.22 -13.09
CA LEU A 342 24.45 -2.84 -13.24
C LEU A 342 22.94 -2.82 -13.54
N LEU A 343 22.48 -3.67 -14.47
CA LEU A 343 21.04 -3.80 -14.77
C LEU A 343 20.24 -4.25 -13.54
N GLY A 344 20.79 -5.19 -12.76
CA GLY A 344 20.20 -5.64 -11.49
C GLY A 344 20.06 -4.54 -10.46
N VAL A 345 21.08 -3.70 -10.28
CA VAL A 345 21.05 -2.57 -9.34
C VAL A 345 20.01 -1.53 -9.77
N ILE A 346 19.96 -1.18 -11.06
CA ILE A 346 18.96 -0.24 -11.59
C ILE A 346 17.54 -0.79 -11.36
N TYR A 347 17.34 -2.08 -11.60
CA TYR A 347 16.07 -2.75 -11.35
C TYR A 347 15.68 -2.76 -9.88
N PHE A 348 16.63 -3.08 -8.99
CA PHE A 348 16.40 -3.10 -7.54
C PHE A 348 15.92 -1.72 -7.06
N VAL A 349 16.63 -0.65 -7.40
CA VAL A 349 16.27 0.71 -7.00
C VAL A 349 14.91 1.12 -7.55
N ALA A 350 14.63 0.81 -8.82
CA ALA A 350 13.33 1.12 -9.43
C ALA A 350 12.18 0.32 -8.79
N SER A 351 12.40 -0.96 -8.50
CA SER A 351 11.42 -1.85 -7.86
C SER A 351 11.15 -1.44 -6.42
N GLU A 352 12.19 -1.12 -5.64
CA GLU A 352 12.06 -0.65 -4.27
C GLU A 352 11.30 0.67 -4.21
N ALA A 353 11.67 1.65 -5.05
CA ALA A 353 10.98 2.93 -5.12
C ALA A 353 9.49 2.77 -5.47
N LEU A 354 9.16 1.89 -6.42
CA LEU A 354 7.78 1.60 -6.79
C LEU A 354 7.00 0.96 -5.63
N GLU A 355 7.55 -0.07 -4.99
CA GLU A 355 6.89 -0.77 -3.89
C GLU A 355 6.72 0.11 -2.66
N LEU A 356 7.70 0.96 -2.37
CA LEU A 356 7.65 1.92 -1.28
C LEU A 356 6.54 2.96 -1.52
N VAL A 357 6.40 3.47 -2.74
CA VAL A 357 5.31 4.40 -3.09
C VAL A 357 3.95 3.70 -3.08
N GLU A 358 3.87 2.43 -3.50
CA GLU A 358 2.62 1.67 -3.49
C GLU A 358 2.13 1.36 -2.08
N HIS A 359 3.03 1.08 -1.14
CA HIS A 359 2.68 0.67 0.21
C HIS A 359 2.74 1.80 1.24
N LEU A 360 3.57 2.82 1.07
CA LEU A 360 3.67 3.95 2.01
C LEU A 360 3.16 5.27 1.44
N GLY A 361 3.08 5.43 0.11
CA GLY A 361 2.66 6.68 -0.49
C GLY A 361 1.15 6.84 -0.47
N ASN A 362 0.62 7.88 0.20
CA ASN A 362 -0.79 8.23 0.07
C ASN A 362 -1.13 9.74 0.01
N ILE A 363 -2.34 9.99 -0.51
CA ILE A 363 -3.22 11.18 -0.45
C ILE A 363 -2.75 12.54 -0.99
N ASN A 364 -1.96 12.58 -2.04
CA ASN A 364 -1.98 13.76 -2.91
C ASN A 364 -2.39 13.33 -4.32
N ASP A 365 -3.17 14.14 -5.04
CA ASP A 365 -3.46 13.94 -6.48
C ASP A 365 -2.16 13.81 -7.31
N PHE A 366 -1.03 14.25 -6.75
CA PHE A 366 0.32 14.02 -7.27
C PHE A 366 0.80 12.55 -7.18
N SER A 367 0.36 11.77 -6.19
CA SER A 367 0.74 10.37 -5.97
C SER A 367 0.23 9.43 -7.07
N GLY A 368 -0.98 9.65 -7.59
CA GLY A 368 -1.50 8.85 -8.70
C GLY A 368 -0.67 9.00 -9.99
N LYS A 369 -0.23 10.23 -10.28
CA LYS A 369 0.69 10.50 -11.40
C LYS A 369 2.11 9.98 -11.12
N ALA A 370 2.61 10.13 -9.89
CA ALA A 370 3.92 9.61 -9.48
C ALA A 370 3.98 8.08 -9.59
N ARG A 371 2.91 7.38 -9.21
CA ARG A 371 2.78 5.92 -9.38
C ARG A 371 2.90 5.53 -10.84
N LEU A 372 2.12 6.16 -11.73
CA LEU A 372 2.20 5.89 -13.17
C LEU A 372 3.61 6.13 -13.73
N PHE A 373 4.29 7.18 -13.25
CA PHE A 373 5.66 7.48 -13.64
C PHE A 373 6.68 6.44 -13.16
N LEU A 374 6.49 5.82 -11.99
CA LEU A 374 7.38 4.77 -11.46
C LEU A 374 7.11 3.38 -12.05
N VAL A 375 5.85 3.06 -12.38
CA VAL A 375 5.48 1.77 -12.99
C VAL A 375 6.12 1.60 -14.38
N LEU A 376 6.19 2.68 -15.17
CA LEU A 376 6.63 2.61 -16.56
C LEU A 376 8.12 2.18 -16.71
N PRO A 377 9.08 2.77 -15.99
CA PRO A 377 10.47 2.30 -15.99
C PRO A 377 10.63 0.85 -15.53
N VAL A 378 9.91 0.43 -14.48
CA VAL A 378 9.98 -0.95 -13.98
C VAL A 378 9.47 -1.94 -15.03
N ALA A 379 8.35 -1.63 -15.69
CA ALA A 379 7.79 -2.47 -16.75
C ALA A 379 8.74 -2.58 -17.97
N LEU A 380 9.40 -1.50 -18.35
CA LEU A 380 10.42 -1.51 -19.41
C LEU A 380 11.63 -2.38 -19.03
N LEU A 381 12.11 -2.29 -17.79
CA LEU A 381 13.19 -3.14 -17.30
C LEU A 381 12.78 -4.62 -17.28
N ASP A 382 11.55 -4.93 -16.86
CA ASP A 382 10.98 -6.29 -16.91
C ASP A 382 10.96 -6.84 -18.34
N ALA A 383 10.51 -6.05 -19.31
CA ALA A 383 10.54 -6.43 -20.72
C ALA A 383 11.98 -6.68 -21.22
N CYS A 384 12.93 -5.82 -20.85
CA CYS A 384 14.35 -5.99 -21.17
C CYS A 384 14.92 -7.29 -20.60
N PHE A 385 14.62 -7.63 -19.33
CA PHE A 385 15.02 -8.89 -18.72
C PHE A 385 14.46 -10.09 -19.49
N ILE A 386 13.16 -10.07 -19.79
CA ILE A 386 12.48 -11.16 -20.50
C ILE A 386 13.11 -11.39 -21.88
N LEU A 387 13.27 -10.33 -22.68
CA LEU A 387 13.87 -10.43 -24.02
C LEU A 387 15.31 -10.93 -23.96
N TRP A 388 16.10 -10.47 -22.98
CA TRP A 388 17.49 -10.90 -22.84
C TRP A 388 17.59 -12.35 -22.36
N ILE A 389 16.74 -12.79 -21.44
CA ILE A 389 16.65 -14.19 -21.00
C ILE A 389 16.34 -15.08 -22.20
N PHE A 390 15.30 -14.77 -22.98
CA PHE A 390 14.93 -15.56 -24.16
C PHE A 390 16.04 -15.59 -25.20
N SER A 391 16.64 -14.45 -25.54
CA SER A 391 17.74 -14.39 -26.50
C SER A 391 18.96 -15.20 -26.04
N SER A 392 19.29 -15.14 -24.75
CA SER A 392 20.41 -15.88 -24.17
C SER A 392 20.12 -17.37 -24.15
N LEU A 393 18.91 -17.77 -23.76
CA LEU A 393 18.47 -19.15 -23.75
C LEU A 393 18.52 -19.77 -25.15
N SER A 394 17.99 -19.08 -26.17
CA SER A 394 18.02 -19.58 -27.56
C SER A 394 19.44 -19.83 -28.05
N LYS A 395 20.37 -18.89 -27.80
CA LYS A 395 21.80 -19.07 -28.16
C LYS A 395 22.44 -20.24 -27.42
N THR A 396 22.10 -20.43 -26.14
CA THR A 396 22.61 -21.53 -25.34
C THR A 396 22.06 -22.87 -25.83
N LEU A 397 20.77 -22.94 -26.19
CA LEU A 397 20.12 -24.12 -26.76
C LEU A 397 20.71 -24.50 -28.13
N GLU A 398 20.89 -23.54 -29.04
CA GLU A 398 21.54 -23.78 -30.33
C GLU A 398 22.95 -24.36 -30.14
N LYS A 399 23.74 -23.78 -29.24
CA LYS A 399 25.09 -24.27 -28.94
C LYS A 399 25.07 -25.70 -28.36
N LEU A 400 24.12 -25.99 -27.46
CA LEU A 400 23.93 -27.33 -26.88
C LEU A 400 23.49 -28.35 -27.94
N GLN A 401 22.58 -27.99 -28.84
CA GLN A 401 22.14 -28.86 -29.93
C GLN A 401 23.29 -29.20 -30.87
N VAL A 402 24.11 -28.22 -31.25
CA VAL A 402 25.30 -28.45 -32.08
C VAL A 402 26.30 -29.36 -31.36
N MET A 403 26.52 -29.16 -30.06
CA MET A 403 27.42 -30.01 -29.26
C MET A 403 26.90 -31.45 -29.15
N LEU A 404 25.60 -31.64 -28.92
CA LEU A 404 24.99 -32.98 -28.87
C LEU A 404 25.08 -33.69 -30.22
N LEU A 405 24.81 -32.99 -31.32
CA LEU A 405 24.97 -33.52 -32.68
C LEU A 405 26.43 -33.93 -32.95
N PHE A 406 27.38 -33.10 -32.54
CA PHE A 406 28.82 -33.40 -32.68
C PHE A 406 29.23 -34.64 -31.86
N ILE A 407 28.79 -34.75 -30.61
CA ILE A 407 29.05 -35.92 -29.76
C ILE A 407 28.41 -37.18 -30.37
N SER A 408 27.17 -37.09 -30.83
CA SER A 408 26.46 -38.22 -31.46
C SER A 408 27.16 -38.67 -32.73
N TYR A 409 27.65 -37.73 -33.56
CA TYR A 409 28.47 -38.04 -34.73
C TYR A 409 29.79 -38.73 -34.34
N HIS A 410 30.48 -38.22 -33.32
CA HIS A 410 31.76 -38.78 -32.89
C HIS A 410 31.62 -40.19 -32.28
N ILE A 411 30.55 -40.44 -31.53
CA ILE A 411 30.19 -41.78 -31.04
C ILE A 411 29.88 -42.71 -32.22
N HIS A 412 29.16 -42.23 -33.23
CA HIS A 412 28.84 -43.04 -34.41
C HIS A 412 30.08 -43.37 -35.24
N VAL A 413 31.04 -42.44 -35.37
CA VAL A 413 32.32 -42.69 -36.05
C VAL A 413 33.18 -43.68 -35.26
N ILE A 414 33.26 -43.55 -33.93
CA ILE A 414 33.98 -44.49 -33.06
C ILE A 414 33.33 -45.88 -33.07
N SER A 415 32.02 -45.97 -33.18
CA SER A 415 31.30 -47.27 -33.24
C SER A 415 31.38 -47.96 -34.60
N VAL A 416 31.66 -47.23 -35.69
CA VAL A 416 31.81 -47.77 -37.04
C VAL A 416 33.25 -48.19 -37.32
N HIS A 417 34.21 -47.67 -36.56
CA HIS A 417 35.63 -47.97 -36.69
C HIS A 417 36.08 -49.08 -35.73
#